data_AF-A0A951B890-F1
#
_entry.id   AF-A0A951B890-F1
#
_cell.length_a   1.000
_cell.length_b   1.000
_cell.length_c   1.000
_cell.angle_alpha   90.00
_cell.angle_beta   90.00
_cell.angle_gamma   90.00
#
_symmetry.space_group_name_H-M   'P 1'
#
loop_
_entity.id
_entity.type
_entity.pdbx_description
1 polymer ?
#
loop_
_entity_poly.entity_id
_entity_poly.type
_entity_poly.pdbx_seq_one_letter_code
_entity_poly.pdbx_strand_id
1 'polypeptide(L)' 'MDEDRFNMALRKFLKEVGVTSQREIERVVREGRAKGRTLQLKMTLTSKDVPAFEHVVEHTIDLD' A
#
# COMPACT_ATOMS: atom_id res chain seq x y z
N MET A 1 -8.65 -1.53 26.04
CA MET A 1 -8.70 -2.29 24.77
C MET A 1 -7.92 -3.56 24.98
N ASP A 2 -8.36 -4.68 24.40
CA ASP A 2 -7.50 -5.85 24.28
C ASP A 2 -6.45 -5.52 23.21
N GLU A 3 -5.24 -5.20 23.66
CA GLU A 3 -4.12 -4.78 22.83
C GLU A 3 -3.72 -5.87 21.83
N ASP A 4 -3.81 -7.15 22.22
CA ASP A 4 -3.52 -8.27 21.35
C ASP A 4 -4.55 -8.41 20.23
N ARG A 5 -5.84 -8.25 20.56
CA ARG A 5 -6.91 -8.24 19.57
C ARG A 5 -6.77 -7.07 18.60
N PHE A 6 -6.46 -5.88 19.11
CA PHE A 6 -6.24 -4.69 18.27
C PHE A 6 -5.04 -4.88 17.33
N ASN A 7 -3.90 -5.29 17.87
CA ASN A 7 -2.67 -5.54 17.11
C ASN A 7 -2.87 -6.63 16.05
N MET A 8 -3.62 -7.69 16.37
CA MET A 8 -3.95 -8.72 15.40
C MET A 8 -4.84 -8.19 14.27
N ALA A 9 -5.86 -7.38 14.59
CA ALA A 9 -6.72 -6.77 13.58
C ALA A 9 -5.94 -5.81 12.67
N LEU A 10 -5.08 -4.96 13.25
CA LEU A 10 -4.23 -4.03 12.51
C LEU A 10 -3.26 -4.78 11.57
N ARG A 11 -2.60 -5.84 12.06
CA ARG A 11 -1.72 -6.67 11.23
C ARG A 11 -2.46 -7.34 10.07
N LYS A 12 -3.69 -7.82 10.30
CA LYS A 12 -4.52 -8.40 9.22
C LYS A 12 -4.82 -7.38 8.14
N PHE A 13 -5.24 -6.17 8.52
CA PHE A 13 -5.49 -5.07 7.58
C PHE A 13 -4.24 -4.72 6.77
N LEU A 14 -3.10 -4.47 7.43
CA LEU A 14 -1.86 -4.10 6.75
C LEU A 14 -1.36 -5.22 5.81
N LYS A 15 -1.56 -6.49 6.19
CA LYS A 15 -1.24 -7.63 5.33
C LYS A 15 -2.11 -7.67 4.07
N GLU A 16 -3.41 -7.42 4.21
CA GLU A 16 -4.33 -7.36 3.07
C GLU A 16 -3.94 -6.24 2.11
N VAL A 17 -3.68 -5.04 2.63
CA VAL A 17 -3.21 -3.89 1.84
C VAL A 17 -1.92 -4.23 1.10
N GLY A 18 -0.92 -4.79 1.78
CA GLY A 18 0.37 -5.14 1.17
C GLY A 18 0.24 -6.17 0.05
N VAL A 19 -0.47 -7.28 0.30
CA VAL A 19 -0.61 -8.38 -0.68
C VAL A 19 -1.43 -7.96 -1.89
N THR A 20 -2.51 -7.19 -1.70
CA THR A 20 -3.34 -6.73 -2.81
C THR A 20 -2.63 -5.69 -3.66
N SER A 21 -1.96 -4.72 -3.02
CA SER A 21 -1.18 -3.69 -3.73
C SER A 21 -0.05 -4.31 -4.55
N GLN A 22 0.67 -5.30 -3.99
CA GLN A 22 1.73 -5.99 -4.72
C GLN A 22 1.21 -6.65 -6.01
N ARG A 23 0.09 -7.38 -5.93
CA ARG A 23 -0.51 -8.05 -7.10
C ARG A 23 -0.90 -7.06 -8.19
N GLU A 24 -1.46 -5.92 -7.81
CA GLU A 24 -1.83 -4.87 -8.76
C GLU A 24 -0.60 -4.21 -9.41
N ILE A 25 0.45 -3.95 -8.63
CA ILE A 25 1.73 -3.42 -9.15
C ILE A 25 2.33 -4.41 -10.15
N GLU A 26 2.42 -5.70 -9.80
CA GLU A 26 2.93 -6.74 -10.70
C GLU A 26 2.11 -6.85 -11.99
N ARG A 27 0.78 -6.73 -11.90
CA ARG A 27 -0.12 -6.74 -13.05
C ARG A 27 0.16 -5.55 -13.98
N VAL A 28 0.27 -4.34 -13.44
CA VAL A 28 0.54 -3.11 -14.20
C VAL A 28 1.91 -3.17 -14.89
N VAL A 29 2.93 -3.69 -14.20
CA VAL A 29 4.27 -3.90 -14.77
C VAL A 29 4.21 -4.92 -15.91
N ARG A 30 3.54 -6.07 -15.71
CA ARG A 30 3.42 -7.13 -16.73
C ARG A 30 2.64 -6.69 -17.96
N GLU A 31 1.63 -5.85 -17.79
CA GLU A 31 0.84 -5.29 -18.90
C GLU A 31 1.60 -4.19 -19.68
N GLY A 32 2.85 -3.89 -19.33
CA GLY A 32 3.67 -2.89 -20.02
C GLY A 32 3.16 -1.45 -19.84
N ARG A 33 2.32 -1.21 -18.82
CA ARG A 33 1.74 0.12 -18.56
C ARG A 33 2.74 1.06 -17.88
N ALA A 34 3.77 0.51 -17.24
CA ALA A 34 4.89 1.30 -16.73
C ALA A 34 5.77 1.74 -17.91
N LYS A 35 5.83 3.05 -18.16
CA LYS A 35 6.69 3.63 -19.19
C LYS A 35 8.07 3.92 -18.59
N GLY A 36 9.11 3.31 -19.14
CA GLY A 36 10.49 3.53 -18.70
C GLY A 36 10.99 2.49 -17.70
N ARG A 37 12.11 2.80 -17.05
CA ARG A 37 12.86 1.91 -16.16
C ARG A 37 12.49 2.05 -14.68
N THR A 38 11.55 2.94 -14.36
CA THR A 38 11.20 3.27 -12.97
C THR A 38 9.70 3.37 -12.81
N LEU A 39 9.18 2.94 -11.66
CA LEU A 39 7.77 3.06 -11.27
C LEU A 39 7.66 3.89 -9.99
N GLN A 40 7.08 5.08 -10.10
CA GLN A 40 6.75 5.91 -8.95
C GLN A 40 5.41 5.45 -8.35
N LEU A 41 5.41 5.20 -7.05
CA LEU A 41 4.27 4.70 -6.29
C LEU A 41 3.96 5.66 -5.15
N LYS A 42 2.65 5.81 -4.88
CA LYS A 42 2.12 6.56 -3.74
C LYS A 42 0.99 5.76 -3.11
N MET A 43 1.04 5.61 -1.80
CA MET A 43 -0.06 5.06 -1.00
C MET A 43 -0.49 6.07 0.06
N THR A 44 -1.79 6.27 0.18
CA THR A 44 -2.39 7.15 1.19
C THR A 44 -3.33 6.33 2.08
N LEU A 45 -3.10 6.38 3.39
CA LEU A 45 -3.97 5.79 4.41
C LEU A 45 -4.71 6.91 5.14
N THR A 46 -6.04 6.88 5.09
CA THR A 46 -6.94 7.84 5.74
C THR A 46 -7.96 7.13 6.62
N SER A 47 -8.55 7.84 7.58
CA SER A 47 -9.68 7.34 8.36
C SER A 47 -10.84 8.32 8.34
N LYS A 48 -12.06 7.81 8.14
CA LYS A 48 -13.29 8.62 8.28
C LYS A 48 -13.56 8.99 9.74
N ASP A 49 -13.12 8.13 10.66
CA ASP A 49 -13.32 8.32 12.10
C ASP A 49 -12.31 9.31 12.70
N VAL A 50 -11.19 9.56 11.99
CA VAL A 50 -10.17 10.53 12.38
C VAL A 50 -9.89 11.44 11.19
N PRO A 51 -10.68 12.52 10.98
CA PRO A 51 -10.60 13.35 9.78
C PRO A 51 -9.24 14.01 9.52
N ALA A 52 -8.44 14.24 10.57
CA ALA A 52 -7.09 14.81 10.46
C ALA A 52 -5.99 13.75 10.23
N PHE A 53 -6.34 12.45 10.20
CA PHE A 53 -5.38 11.38 9.99
C PHE A 53 -5.17 11.13 8.50
N GLU A 54 -3.97 11.43 8.05
CA GLU A 54 -3.47 11.08 6.74
C GLU A 54 -2.02 10.59 6.88
N HIS A 55 -1.74 9.39 6.38
CA HIS A 55 -0.39 8.87 6.28
C HIS A 55 -0.08 8.57 4.81
N VAL A 56 1.00 9.17 4.31
CA VAL A 56 1.43 9.04 2.92
C VAL A 56 2.78 8.33 2.86
N VAL A 57 2.87 7.32 2.01
CA VAL A 57 4.12 6.63 1.66
C VAL A 57 4.36 6.82 0.18
N GLU A 58 5.53 7.37 -0.17
CA GLU A 58 5.95 7.58 -1.56
C GLU A 58 7.26 6.82 -1.78
N HIS A 59 7.35 6.10 -2.90
CA HIS A 59 8.52 5.30 -3.24
C HIS A 59 8.70 5.18 -4.75
N THR A 60 9.94 5.08 -5.21
CA THR A 60 10.26 4.80 -6.62
C THR A 60 10.95 3.45 -6.69
N ILE A 61 10.45 2.56 -7.54
CA ILE A 61 11.01 1.24 -7.79
C ILE A 61 11.73 1.26 -9.14
N ASP A 62 12.96 0.79 -9.19
CA ASP A 62 13.66 0.49 -10.44
C ASP A 62 13.16 -0.84 -11.02
N LEU A 63 12.83 -0.85 -12.31
CA LEU A 63 12.28 -1.98 -13.07
C LEU A 63 13.34 -2.65 -13.97
N ASP A 64 14.60 -2.23 -13.86
CA ASP A 64 15.75 -2.80 -14.57
C ASP A 64 16.18 -4.17 -14.00
#